data_AF-A0A3P7TM71-F1
#
_entry.id   AF-A0A3P7TM71-F1
#
_cell.length_a   1.000
_cell.length_b   1.000
_cell.length_c   1.000
_cell.angle_alpha   90.00
_cell.angle_beta   90.00
_cell.angle_gamma   90.00
#
_symmetry.space_group_name_H-M   'P 1'
#
loop_
_entity.id
_entity.type
_entity.pdbx_description
1 polymer ?
#
loop_
_entity_poly.entity_id
_entity_poly.type
_entity_poly.pdbx_seq_one_letter_code
_entity_poly.pdbx_strand_id
1 'polypeptide(L)'
;MVNDLSFDPDYLRRFVLVTFNNNRMSTNTYTDSEKLLIALTAAAKTTDSNGTCVDIDFIALSAALTQYLTYKSPVYVITDALPSDGTEVDNVYHLVNDWRSPVYFLYVEPLPESGCATSIEDPAYRLMDTVAQRSAGQTFYFTSHATIGTFLTTHMLNTLYRTQMLLSNDLPVCSNQLVYKSVSVDSSIQMLVIVATGREYYLLES
;
A
#
# COMPACT_ATOMS: atom_id res chain seq x y z
N MET A 1 -11.14 -8.64 -12.61
CA MET A 1 -11.70 -7.65 -11.67
C MET A 1 -13.20 -7.42 -11.82
N VAL A 2 -13.73 -6.95 -12.96
CA VAL A 2 -15.18 -6.67 -13.10
C VAL A 2 -16.06 -7.93 -12.94
N ASN A 3 -15.59 -9.11 -13.37
CA ASN A 3 -16.34 -10.36 -13.21
C ASN A 3 -16.17 -11.01 -11.82
N ASP A 4 -15.05 -10.78 -11.13
CA ASP A 4 -14.73 -11.43 -9.86
C ASP A 4 -15.48 -10.83 -8.67
N LEU A 5 -16.00 -9.60 -8.82
CA LEU A 5 -16.91 -8.96 -7.86
C LEU A 5 -18.34 -8.85 -8.42
N SER A 6 -18.65 -9.53 -9.53
CA SER A 6 -19.98 -9.45 -10.15
C SER A 6 -21.11 -9.95 -9.24
N PHE A 7 -20.78 -10.82 -8.26
CA PHE A 7 -21.73 -11.31 -7.26
C PHE A 7 -22.01 -10.30 -6.14
N ASP A 8 -21.18 -9.27 -5.97
CA ASP A 8 -21.34 -8.17 -5.00
C ASP A 8 -20.81 -6.86 -5.60
N PRO A 9 -21.49 -6.34 -6.65
CA PRO A 9 -21.04 -5.16 -7.41
C PRO A 9 -21.03 -3.88 -6.55
N ASP A 10 -21.63 -3.95 -5.37
CA ASP A 10 -21.80 -2.87 -4.43
C ASP A 10 -20.70 -2.79 -3.37
N TYR A 11 -19.74 -3.71 -3.39
CA TYR A 11 -18.65 -3.76 -2.43
C TYR A 11 -17.70 -2.56 -2.53
N LEU A 12 -17.42 -2.08 -3.76
CA LEU A 12 -16.53 -0.93 -4.02
C LEU A 12 -17.32 0.25 -4.62
N ARG A 13 -17.92 1.06 -3.74
CA ARG A 13 -18.80 2.19 -4.14
C ARG A 13 -18.22 3.58 -3.98
N ARG A 14 -17.12 3.71 -3.23
CA ARG A 14 -16.50 5.01 -2.94
C ARG A 14 -14.99 4.90 -3.03
N PHE A 15 -14.41 5.86 -3.73
CA PHE A 15 -12.99 5.94 -3.98
C PHE A 15 -12.52 7.33 -3.60
N VAL A 16 -11.38 7.39 -2.90
CA VAL A 16 -10.69 8.64 -2.63
C VAL A 16 -9.38 8.57 -3.38
N LEU A 17 -9.14 9.55 -4.24
CA LEU A 17 -7.88 9.74 -4.94
C LEU A 17 -7.18 10.95 -4.36
N VAL A 18 -6.00 10.73 -3.80
CA VAL A 18 -5.08 11.79 -3.44
C VAL A 18 -3.93 11.74 -4.43
N THR A 19 -3.69 12.84 -5.12
CA THR A 19 -2.46 13.02 -5.91
C THR A 19 -1.58 14.03 -5.20
N PHE A 20 -0.29 13.74 -5.15
CA PHE A 20 0.69 14.63 -4.54
C PHE A 20 1.96 14.65 -5.41
N ASN A 21 2.58 15.82 -5.46
CA ASN A 21 3.87 16.05 -6.09
C ASN A 21 4.47 17.35 -5.53
N ASN A 22 5.72 17.31 -5.08
CA ASN A 22 6.49 18.50 -4.68
C ASN A 22 5.75 19.36 -3.64
N ASN A 23 5.32 18.73 -2.55
CA ASN A 23 4.59 19.36 -1.43
C ASN A 23 3.23 19.96 -1.82
N ARG A 24 2.71 19.66 -3.00
CA ARG A 24 1.36 20.02 -3.43
C ARG A 24 0.52 18.77 -3.50
N MET A 25 -0.74 18.91 -3.14
CA MET A 25 -1.67 17.79 -3.09
C MET A 25 -3.04 18.21 -3.58
N SER A 26 -3.75 17.28 -4.21
CA SER A 26 -5.18 17.39 -4.46
C SER A 26 -5.91 16.14 -3.98
N THR A 27 -7.10 16.34 -3.41
CA THR A 27 -7.94 15.25 -2.89
C THR A 27 -9.28 15.30 -3.61
N ASN A 28 -9.66 14.17 -4.21
CA ASN A 28 -10.92 14.03 -4.92
C ASN A 28 -11.62 12.74 -4.50
N THR A 29 -12.94 12.79 -4.39
CA THR A 29 -13.78 11.64 -4.03
C THR A 29 -14.69 11.28 -5.20
N TYR A 30 -14.78 9.99 -5.47
CA TYR A 30 -15.58 9.43 -6.56
C TYR A 30 -16.53 8.37 -6.02
N THR A 31 -17.74 8.33 -6.57
CA THR A 31 -18.73 7.28 -6.31
C THR A 31 -18.84 6.27 -7.45
N ASP A 32 -17.95 6.38 -8.43
CA ASP A 32 -17.98 5.62 -9.68
C ASP A 32 -16.56 5.31 -10.11
N SER A 33 -16.31 4.01 -10.37
CA SER A 33 -15.02 3.50 -10.82
C SER A 33 -14.60 4.05 -12.20
N GLU A 34 -15.56 4.37 -13.08
CA GLU A 34 -15.26 4.95 -14.40
C GLU A 34 -14.69 6.36 -14.25
N LYS A 35 -15.26 7.17 -13.35
CA LYS A 35 -14.75 8.51 -13.05
C LYS A 35 -13.37 8.48 -12.39
N LEU A 36 -13.15 7.50 -11.50
CA LEU A 36 -11.81 7.27 -10.93
C LEU A 36 -10.81 6.91 -12.03
N LEU A 37 -11.16 6.00 -12.95
CA LEU A 37 -10.29 5.60 -14.04
C LEU A 37 -9.94 6.78 -14.96
N ILE A 38 -10.92 7.64 -15.27
CA ILE A 38 -10.69 8.88 -16.02
C ILE A 38 -9.69 9.78 -15.29
N ALA A 39 -9.86 9.98 -13.98
CA ALA A 39 -8.96 10.81 -13.17
C ALA A 39 -7.54 10.24 -13.10
N LEU A 40 -7.39 8.93 -12.89
CA LEU A 40 -6.10 8.23 -12.91
C LEU A 40 -5.44 8.32 -14.29
N THR A 41 -6.20 8.16 -15.37
CA THR A 41 -5.70 8.29 -16.74
C THR A 41 -5.25 9.72 -17.05
N ALA A 42 -5.92 10.73 -16.48
CA ALA A 42 -5.50 12.11 -16.58
C ALA A 42 -4.21 12.38 -15.78
N ALA A 43 -4.11 11.85 -14.55
CA ALA A 43 -2.91 11.93 -13.72
C ALA A 43 -1.70 11.25 -14.38
N ALA A 44 -1.89 10.09 -15.02
CA ALA A 44 -0.82 9.39 -15.75
C ALA A 44 -0.30 10.14 -16.98
N LYS A 45 -1.04 11.16 -17.47
CA LYS A 45 -0.64 12.00 -18.61
C LYS A 45 -0.01 13.33 -18.17
N THR A 46 0.18 13.56 -16.88
CA THR A 46 0.84 14.78 -16.42
C THR A 46 2.27 14.81 -16.94
N THR A 47 2.74 15.99 -17.32
CA THR A 47 4.14 16.23 -17.70
C THR A 47 4.93 16.89 -16.58
N ASP A 48 4.32 17.01 -15.40
CA ASP A 48 4.95 17.62 -14.24
C ASP A 48 6.00 16.64 -13.69
N SER A 49 7.23 16.86 -14.10
CA SER A 49 8.43 16.12 -13.68
C SER A 49 9.22 16.89 -12.63
N ASN A 50 8.67 17.98 -12.08
CA ASN A 50 9.31 18.76 -11.04
C ASN A 50 9.13 18.05 -9.68
N GLY A 51 9.77 16.90 -9.52
CA GLY A 51 9.82 16.14 -8.27
C GLY A 51 11.15 16.33 -7.55
N THR A 52 11.18 16.01 -6.26
CA THR A 52 12.42 15.83 -5.51
C THR A 52 12.49 14.39 -5.02
N CYS A 53 13.62 13.97 -4.42
CA CYS A 53 13.74 12.64 -3.84
C CYS A 53 12.85 12.42 -2.60
N VAL A 54 12.16 13.48 -2.16
CA VAL A 54 11.24 13.45 -1.02
C VAL A 54 9.90 14.11 -1.34
N ASP A 55 8.83 13.70 -0.66
CA ASP A 55 7.50 14.30 -0.79
C ASP A 55 6.71 14.26 0.53
N ILE A 56 5.42 14.60 0.48
CA ILE A 56 4.49 14.72 1.61
C ILE A 56 3.54 13.51 1.73
N ASP A 57 4.10 12.30 1.77
CA ASP A 57 3.35 11.05 1.77
C ASP A 57 2.41 10.91 2.98
N PHE A 58 2.82 11.35 4.19
CA PHE A 58 2.00 11.21 5.40
C PHE A 58 0.88 12.25 5.52
N ILE A 59 1.10 13.47 5.04
CA ILE A 59 0.07 14.49 4.86
C ILE A 59 -0.94 14.00 3.83
N ALA A 60 -0.47 13.44 2.71
CA ALA A 60 -1.34 12.87 1.68
C ALA A 60 -2.19 11.71 2.20
N LEU A 61 -1.58 10.81 2.97
CA LEU A 61 -2.27 9.71 3.64
C LEU A 61 -3.33 10.24 4.63
N SER A 62 -2.99 11.22 5.45
CA SER A 62 -3.94 11.85 6.38
C SER A 62 -5.11 12.52 5.65
N ALA A 63 -4.83 13.18 4.53
CA ALA A 63 -5.85 13.80 3.69
C ALA A 63 -6.80 12.76 3.08
N ALA A 64 -6.31 11.56 2.74
CA ALA A 64 -7.16 10.47 2.28
C ALA A 64 -8.06 9.93 3.40
N LEU A 65 -7.48 9.67 4.59
CA LEU A 65 -8.20 9.09 5.73
C LEU A 65 -9.24 10.03 6.34
N THR A 66 -9.09 11.34 6.18
CA THR A 66 -10.07 12.35 6.65
C THR A 66 -11.31 12.47 5.77
N GLN A 67 -11.35 11.88 4.57
CA GLN A 67 -12.51 11.92 3.67
C GLN A 67 -13.69 11.02 4.10
N TYR A 68 -13.71 10.54 5.35
CA TYR A 68 -14.72 9.63 5.89
C TYR A 68 -14.82 8.33 5.10
N LEU A 69 -13.76 7.54 5.16
CA LEU A 69 -13.73 6.21 4.56
C LEU A 69 -14.70 5.27 5.28
N THR A 70 -15.19 4.26 4.55
CA THR A 70 -15.87 3.14 5.19
C THR A 70 -14.86 2.39 6.07
N TYR A 71 -15.33 1.89 7.20
CA TYR A 71 -14.52 1.12 8.13
C TYR A 71 -13.78 -0.03 7.43
N LYS A 72 -12.48 -0.19 7.71
CA LYS A 72 -11.56 -1.15 7.09
C LYS A 72 -11.29 -0.95 5.59
N SER A 73 -11.61 0.21 5.00
CA SER A 73 -11.17 0.51 3.64
C SER A 73 -9.64 0.53 3.57
N PRO A 74 -9.02 -0.26 2.68
CA PRO A 74 -7.57 -0.23 2.51
C PRO A 74 -7.12 1.03 1.79
N VAL A 75 -5.93 1.50 2.14
CA VAL A 75 -5.28 2.63 1.50
C VAL A 75 -4.01 2.14 0.81
N TYR A 76 -3.86 2.48 -0.47
CA TYR A 76 -2.66 2.19 -1.25
C TYR A 76 -1.96 3.52 -1.52
N VAL A 77 -0.74 3.67 -1.01
CA VAL A 77 0.13 4.82 -1.28
C VAL A 77 1.20 4.36 -2.27
N ILE A 78 1.19 4.93 -3.47
CA ILE A 78 2.16 4.60 -4.53
C ILE A 78 3.05 5.81 -4.70
N THR A 79 4.34 5.65 -4.47
CA THR A 79 5.31 6.75 -4.41
C THR A 79 6.68 6.30 -4.89
N ASP A 80 7.42 7.18 -5.55
CA ASP A 80 8.83 7.02 -5.86
C ASP A 80 9.73 7.92 -4.98
N ALA A 81 9.13 8.71 -4.08
CA ALA A 81 9.83 9.60 -3.17
C ALA A 81 9.76 9.09 -1.72
N LEU A 82 10.73 9.48 -0.90
CA LEU A 82 10.71 9.21 0.54
C LEU A 82 9.93 10.31 1.29
N PRO A 83 9.24 10.00 2.40
CA PRO A 83 8.50 11.02 3.13
C PRO A 83 9.44 12.03 3.79
N SER A 84 9.17 13.31 3.56
CA SER A 84 9.81 14.45 4.24
C SER A 84 9.03 14.93 5.48
N ASP A 85 7.81 14.43 5.66
CA ASP A 85 6.79 14.89 6.59
C ASP A 85 6.57 13.90 7.75
N GLY A 86 7.64 13.24 8.21
CA GLY A 86 7.58 12.25 9.29
C GLY A 86 7.00 12.76 10.62
N THR A 87 6.88 14.08 10.81
CA THR A 87 6.19 14.69 11.96
C THR A 87 4.68 14.44 11.97
N GLU A 88 4.09 14.06 10.83
CA GLU A 88 2.64 13.85 10.69
C GLU A 88 2.20 12.41 10.98
N VAL A 89 3.14 11.54 11.33
CA VAL A 89 2.87 10.11 11.56
C VAL A 89 1.90 9.86 12.72
N ASP A 90 1.94 10.69 13.77
CA ASP A 90 1.00 10.55 14.89
C ASP A 90 -0.46 10.82 14.45
N ASN A 91 -0.66 11.79 13.56
CA ASN A 91 -1.97 12.08 12.96
C ASN A 91 -2.45 10.90 12.11
N VAL A 92 -1.55 10.30 11.33
CA VAL A 92 -1.83 9.08 10.56
C VAL A 92 -2.26 7.95 11.49
N TYR A 93 -1.56 7.72 12.61
CA TYR A 93 -1.92 6.64 13.54
C TYR A 93 -3.30 6.82 14.15
N HIS A 94 -3.67 8.04 14.52
CA HIS A 94 -5.01 8.32 15.03
C HIS A 94 -6.07 7.95 13.98
N LEU A 95 -5.91 8.45 12.75
CA LEU A 95 -6.85 8.21 11.66
C LEU A 95 -6.94 6.73 11.24
N VAL A 96 -5.79 6.05 11.11
CA VAL A 96 -5.71 4.62 10.80
C VAL A 96 -6.43 3.80 11.86
N ASN A 97 -6.25 4.12 13.14
CA ASN A 97 -6.88 3.40 14.24
C ASN A 97 -8.41 3.61 14.27
N ASP A 98 -8.88 4.83 14.02
CA ASP A 98 -10.31 5.16 13.99
C ASP A 98 -11.05 4.36 12.90
N TRP A 99 -10.46 4.26 11.71
CA TRP A 99 -11.05 3.54 10.58
C TRP A 99 -10.68 2.07 10.51
N ARG A 100 -9.66 1.64 11.28
CA ARG A 100 -8.99 0.33 11.16
C ARG A 100 -8.60 0.00 9.72
N SER A 101 -8.10 1.00 9.01
CA SER A 101 -7.74 0.93 7.60
C SER A 101 -6.32 0.39 7.42
N PRO A 102 -6.12 -0.75 6.74
CA PRO A 102 -4.78 -1.20 6.42
C PRO A 102 -4.14 -0.30 5.35
N VAL A 103 -2.91 0.13 5.62
CA VAL A 103 -2.12 1.01 4.75
C VAL A 103 -1.03 0.18 4.08
N TYR A 104 -1.04 0.18 2.75
CA TYR A 104 -0.04 -0.46 1.93
C TYR A 104 0.77 0.60 1.19
N PHE A 105 2.08 0.61 1.42
CA PHE A 105 2.98 1.44 0.62
C PHE A 105 3.54 0.61 -0.54
N LEU A 106 3.47 1.14 -1.74
CA LEU A 106 4.18 0.64 -2.91
C LEU A 106 5.26 1.66 -3.24
N TYR A 107 6.44 1.42 -2.69
CA TYR A 107 7.61 2.23 -2.95
C TYR A 107 8.25 1.77 -4.26
N VAL A 108 8.44 2.70 -5.17
CA VAL A 108 9.01 2.43 -6.48
C VAL A 108 10.35 3.12 -6.59
N GLU A 109 11.40 2.36 -6.85
CA GLU A 109 12.74 2.91 -6.99
C GLU A 109 12.77 3.90 -8.16
N PRO A 110 13.17 5.17 -7.93
CA PRO A 110 13.37 6.16 -8.98
C PRO A 110 14.36 5.66 -10.02
N LEU A 111 14.18 6.13 -11.26
CA LEU A 111 15.17 5.88 -12.30
C LEU A 111 16.53 6.47 -11.91
N PRO A 112 17.66 5.84 -12.28
CA PRO A 112 18.99 6.37 -11.97
C PRO A 112 19.22 7.81 -12.41
N GLU A 113 18.55 8.24 -13.49
CA GLU A 113 18.59 9.59 -14.04
C GLU A 113 18.00 10.65 -13.10
N SER A 114 17.12 10.26 -12.17
CA SER A 114 16.55 11.15 -11.15
C SER A 114 17.56 11.55 -10.07
N GLY A 115 18.71 10.86 -9.97
CA GLY A 115 19.76 11.17 -9.00
C GLY A 115 19.40 10.89 -7.54
N CYS A 116 18.26 10.23 -7.29
CA CYS A 116 17.80 9.89 -5.96
C CYS A 116 18.42 8.58 -5.49
N ALA A 117 19.23 8.64 -4.44
CA ALA A 117 19.69 7.45 -3.75
C ALA A 117 18.57 6.96 -2.83
N THR A 118 18.18 5.70 -2.99
CA THR A 118 17.14 5.08 -2.16
C THR A 118 17.71 3.88 -1.46
N SER A 119 17.34 3.70 -0.19
CA SER A 119 17.75 2.55 0.60
C SER A 119 16.63 2.17 1.55
N ILE A 120 16.40 0.87 1.70
CA ILE A 120 15.48 0.34 2.70
C ILE A 120 15.95 0.61 4.14
N GLU A 121 17.22 0.96 4.31
CA GLU A 121 17.80 1.34 5.61
C GLU A 121 17.55 2.82 5.94
N ASP A 122 17.06 3.61 4.98
CA ASP A 122 16.76 5.02 5.19
C ASP A 122 15.72 5.20 6.31
N PRO A 123 15.93 6.10 7.28
CA PRO A 123 14.97 6.34 8.35
C PRO A 123 13.56 6.69 7.86
N ALA A 124 13.43 7.42 6.76
CA ALA A 124 12.14 7.78 6.18
C ALA A 124 11.43 6.55 5.60
N TYR A 125 12.15 5.68 4.90
CA TYR A 125 11.61 4.41 4.42
C TYR A 125 11.17 3.51 5.59
N ARG A 126 11.99 3.38 6.62
CA ARG A 126 11.67 2.61 7.83
C ARG A 126 10.44 3.16 8.56
N LEU A 127 10.22 4.46 8.48
CA LEU A 127 9.02 5.10 9.03
C LEU A 127 7.77 4.71 8.26
N MET A 128 7.81 4.67 6.92
CA MET A 128 6.73 4.14 6.09
C MET A 128 6.41 2.69 6.45
N ASP A 129 7.44 1.85 6.54
CA ASP A 129 7.31 0.43 6.92
C ASP A 129 6.68 0.26 8.31
N THR A 130 7.10 1.08 9.28
CA THR A 130 6.50 1.06 10.63
C THR A 130 5.02 1.46 10.60
N VAL A 131 4.65 2.46 9.80
CA VAL A 131 3.25 2.90 9.65
C VAL A 131 2.40 1.79 9.03
N ALA A 132 2.87 1.17 7.94
CA ALA A 132 2.19 0.05 7.31
C ALA A 132 1.98 -1.12 8.28
N GLN A 133 3.04 -1.58 8.97
CA GLN A 133 2.95 -2.70 9.91
C GLN A 133 1.95 -2.44 11.04
N ARG A 134 1.95 -1.23 11.62
CA ARG A 134 1.02 -0.85 12.69
C ARG A 134 -0.42 -0.73 12.20
N SER A 135 -0.63 -0.46 10.92
CA SER A 135 -1.96 -0.43 10.30
C SER A 135 -2.49 -1.81 9.89
N ALA A 136 -1.74 -2.89 10.13
CA ALA A 136 -2.00 -4.23 9.58
C ALA A 136 -1.86 -4.33 8.05
N GLY A 137 -1.11 -3.41 7.44
CA GLY A 137 -0.70 -3.48 6.04
C GLY A 137 0.79 -3.82 5.88
N GLN A 138 1.36 -3.50 4.72
CA GLN A 138 2.75 -3.85 4.38
C GLN A 138 3.34 -2.84 3.37
N THR A 139 4.66 -2.63 3.44
CA THR A 139 5.42 -1.87 2.45
C THR A 139 6.06 -2.81 1.44
N PHE A 140 5.85 -2.53 0.15
CA PHE A 140 6.40 -3.26 -0.98
C PHE A 140 7.43 -2.38 -1.71
N TYR A 141 8.62 -2.93 -1.94
CA TYR A 141 9.71 -2.26 -2.66
C TYR A 141 9.80 -2.81 -4.08
N PHE A 142 9.69 -1.94 -5.08
CA PHE A 142 9.78 -2.29 -6.50
C PHE A 142 10.98 -1.61 -7.16
N THR A 143 11.89 -2.40 -7.73
CA THR A 143 12.99 -1.89 -8.58
C THR A 143 12.54 -1.61 -10.01
N SER A 144 11.30 -1.95 -10.37
CA SER A 144 10.78 -1.82 -11.73
C SER A 144 9.26 -1.61 -11.75
N HIS A 145 8.81 -0.72 -12.64
CA HIS A 145 7.39 -0.45 -12.89
C HIS A 145 6.63 -1.63 -13.51
N ALA A 146 7.32 -2.53 -14.21
CA ALA A 146 6.70 -3.52 -15.09
C ALA A 146 5.78 -4.52 -14.35
N THR A 147 6.09 -4.82 -13.09
CA THR A 147 5.38 -5.85 -12.31
C THR A 147 4.33 -5.27 -11.37
N ILE A 148 4.30 -3.95 -11.17
CA ILE A 148 3.44 -3.29 -10.18
C ILE A 148 1.96 -3.54 -10.49
N GLY A 149 1.54 -3.37 -11.75
CA GLY A 149 0.14 -3.53 -12.13
C GLY A 149 -0.39 -4.95 -11.88
N THR A 150 0.39 -5.97 -12.27
CA THR A 150 0.04 -7.37 -12.01
C THR A 150 0.02 -7.67 -10.51
N PHE A 151 1.04 -7.23 -9.78
CA PHE A 151 1.10 -7.41 -8.33
C PHE A 151 -0.09 -6.76 -7.62
N LEU A 152 -0.37 -5.48 -7.89
CA LEU A 152 -1.45 -4.74 -7.24
C LEU A 152 -2.80 -5.38 -7.52
N THR A 153 -3.04 -5.83 -8.75
CA THR A 153 -4.27 -6.53 -9.13
C THR A 153 -4.42 -7.83 -8.34
N THR A 154 -3.39 -8.66 -8.28
CA THR A 154 -3.40 -9.92 -7.54
C THR A 154 -3.54 -9.68 -6.03
N HIS A 155 -2.83 -8.69 -5.48
CA HIS A 155 -2.91 -8.34 -4.07
C HIS A 155 -4.33 -7.88 -3.69
N MET A 156 -4.90 -6.95 -4.44
CA MET A 156 -6.26 -6.44 -4.21
C MET A 156 -7.29 -7.57 -4.27
N LEU A 157 -7.22 -8.47 -5.26
CA LEU A 157 -8.13 -9.62 -5.36
C LEU A 157 -8.09 -10.51 -4.11
N ASN A 158 -6.91 -10.70 -3.54
CA ASN A 158 -6.70 -11.61 -2.41
C ASN A 158 -6.77 -10.94 -1.04
N THR A 159 -6.93 -9.61 -0.97
CA THR A 159 -6.97 -8.87 0.31
C THR A 159 -8.28 -8.12 0.53
N LEU A 160 -9.00 -7.76 -0.53
CA LEU A 160 -10.19 -6.93 -0.41
C LEU A 160 -11.44 -7.67 0.04
N TYR A 161 -11.68 -8.88 -0.45
CA TYR A 161 -12.99 -9.52 -0.31
C TYR A 161 -12.98 -10.76 0.58
N ARG A 162 -13.70 -10.70 1.71
CA ARG A 162 -13.91 -11.82 2.66
C ARG A 162 -12.62 -12.53 3.10
N THR A 163 -11.59 -11.76 3.37
CA THR A 163 -10.29 -12.26 3.81
C THR A 163 -10.17 -12.17 5.33
N GLN A 164 -9.49 -13.14 5.92
CA GLN A 164 -8.99 -13.03 7.28
C GLN A 164 -7.48 -12.91 7.19
N MET A 165 -6.95 -11.76 7.62
CA MET A 165 -5.52 -11.53 7.64
C MET A 165 -4.94 -12.00 8.96
N LEU A 166 -3.87 -12.80 8.87
CA LEU A 166 -3.05 -13.18 10.02
C LEU A 166 -1.69 -12.52 9.83
N LEU A 167 -1.38 -11.53 10.68
CA LEU A 167 -0.04 -10.96 10.72
C LEU A 167 0.87 -11.88 11.51
N SER A 168 1.98 -12.26 10.90
CA SER A 168 3.07 -12.96 11.56
C SER A 168 4.19 -11.97 11.85
N ASN A 169 4.77 -12.04 13.06
CA ASN A 169 5.86 -11.16 13.45
C ASN A 169 7.14 -11.56 12.69
N ASP A 170 7.58 -10.75 11.73
CA ASP A 170 8.85 -10.92 11.03
C ASP A 170 9.88 -9.94 11.59
N LEU A 171 11.00 -10.48 12.09
CA LEU A 171 12.09 -9.64 12.57
C LEU A 171 12.81 -9.00 11.37
N PRO A 172 13.20 -7.72 11.44
CA PRO A 172 13.82 -7.02 10.31
C PRO A 172 15.17 -7.62 9.91
N VAL A 173 15.84 -8.33 10.82
CA VAL A 173 17.11 -9.02 10.55
C VAL A 173 16.85 -10.51 10.33
N CYS A 174 17.10 -10.99 9.11
CA CYS A 174 16.89 -12.38 8.71
C CYS A 174 17.63 -13.38 9.62
N SER A 175 18.83 -13.06 10.09
CA SER A 175 19.61 -13.94 10.98
C SER A 175 18.94 -14.18 12.33
N ASN A 176 18.02 -13.32 12.74
CA ASN A 176 17.32 -13.42 14.02
C ASN A 176 15.94 -14.07 13.86
N GLN A 177 15.49 -14.32 12.63
CA GLN A 177 14.20 -14.95 12.38
C GLN A 177 14.24 -16.46 12.66
N LEU A 178 13.08 -17.01 13.02
CA LEU A 178 12.90 -18.45 13.10
C LEU A 178 12.95 -19.05 11.70
N VAL A 179 13.63 -20.20 11.55
CA VAL A 179 13.75 -20.92 10.27
C VAL A 179 12.37 -21.35 9.73
N TYR A 180 11.42 -21.62 10.63
CA TYR A 180 10.07 -22.04 10.28
C TYR A 180 9.02 -21.21 11.00
N LYS A 181 7.93 -20.93 10.29
CA LYS A 181 6.70 -20.33 10.84
C LYS A 181 5.52 -21.25 10.55
N SER A 182 4.91 -21.78 11.59
CA SER A 182 3.69 -22.56 11.49
C SER A 182 2.47 -21.65 11.45
N VAL A 183 1.57 -21.87 10.50
CA VAL A 183 0.24 -21.25 10.46
C VAL A 183 -0.79 -22.36 10.51
N SER A 184 -1.74 -22.27 11.44
CA SER A 184 -2.88 -23.20 11.50
C SER A 184 -4.00 -22.66 10.62
N VAL A 185 -4.44 -23.46 9.67
CA VAL A 185 -5.57 -23.14 8.78
C VAL A 185 -6.72 -24.11 9.03
N ASP A 186 -7.95 -23.61 8.94
CA ASP A 186 -9.13 -24.46 9.05
C ASP A 186 -9.25 -25.34 7.80
N SER A 187 -9.65 -26.61 7.96
CA SER A 187 -9.85 -27.53 6.84
C SER A 187 -10.88 -27.08 5.79
N SER A 188 -11.72 -26.09 6.13
CA SER A 188 -12.74 -25.52 5.24
C SER A 188 -12.26 -24.34 4.39
N ILE A 189 -11.00 -23.92 4.51
CA ILE A 189 -10.48 -22.83 3.67
C ILE A 189 -10.46 -23.26 2.20
N GLN A 190 -10.90 -22.36 1.31
CA GLN A 190 -10.88 -22.61 -0.14
C GLN A 190 -9.55 -22.23 -0.77
N MET A 191 -8.86 -21.25 -0.18
CA MET A 191 -7.60 -20.71 -0.70
C MET A 191 -6.78 -20.12 0.44
N LEU A 192 -5.48 -20.41 0.43
CA LEU A 192 -4.48 -19.75 1.25
C LEU A 192 -3.59 -18.89 0.35
N VAL A 193 -3.44 -17.62 0.71
CA VAL A 193 -2.55 -16.70 0.01
C VAL A 193 -1.54 -16.16 1.00
N ILE A 194 -0.26 -16.30 0.67
CA ILE A 194 0.86 -15.79 1.47
C ILE A 194 1.41 -14.56 0.76
N VAL A 195 1.45 -13.44 1.47
CA VAL A 195 2.07 -12.20 1.02
C VAL A 195 3.29 -11.95 1.90
N ALA A 196 4.47 -11.85 1.29
CA ALA A 196 5.74 -11.69 1.98
C ALA A 196 6.71 -10.79 1.20
N THR A 197 7.61 -10.10 1.90
CA THR A 197 8.61 -9.18 1.34
C THR A 197 10.03 -9.56 1.77
N GLY A 198 10.94 -9.74 0.80
CA GLY A 198 12.27 -10.34 1.02
C GLY A 198 12.69 -11.28 -0.12
N ARG A 199 13.60 -12.22 0.15
CA ARG A 199 14.20 -13.12 -0.85
C ARG A 199 14.10 -14.59 -0.42
N GLU A 200 13.99 -15.50 -1.40
CA GLU A 200 14.08 -16.97 -1.23
C GLU A 200 13.04 -17.60 -0.28
N TYR A 201 11.76 -17.53 -0.64
CA TYR A 201 10.69 -18.21 0.10
C TYR A 201 10.47 -19.64 -0.39
N TYR A 202 10.34 -20.58 0.55
CA TYR A 202 9.98 -21.97 0.28
C TYR A 202 8.76 -22.37 1.12
N LEU A 203 7.72 -22.87 0.46
CA LEU A 203 6.57 -23.48 1.13
C LEU A 203 6.85 -24.97 1.33
N LEU A 204 6.75 -25.45 2.57
CA LEU A 204 6.88 -26.87 2.91
C LEU A 204 5.53 -27.34 3.45
N GLU A 205 4.89 -28.28 2.76
CA GLU A 205 3.69 -28.97 3.26
C GLU A 205 4.12 -30.25 4.00
N SER A 206 3.58 -30.44 5.21
CA SER A 206 3.84 -31.60 6.07
C SER A 206 2.57 -32.35 6.39
#